data_AF-A0A4Y8WTD3-F1
#
_entry.id   AF-A0A4Y8WTD3-F1
#
_cell.length_a   1.000
_cell.length_b   1.000
_cell.length_c   1.000
_cell.angle_alpha   90.00
_cell.angle_beta   90.00
_cell.angle_gamma   90.00
#
_symmetry.space_group_name_H-M   'P 1'
#
loop_
_entity.id
_entity.type
_entity.pdbx_description
1 polymer ?
#
loop_
_entity_poly.entity_id
_entity_poly.type
_entity_poly.pdbx_seq_one_letter_code
_entity_poly.pdbx_strand_id
1 'polypeptide(L)'
;MDARKAVEKAAAAVEAAEAEVTRTRDERDAALCDAAASGAPKARIARAAEMSRAQVIGIIEKGAGRARGGDVLARVANSAAAARAARSARHEAVTARDALLVQVADAKQLTAAEAARIAGVPPSTISNARAHQRTAAESAG
;
A
#
# COMPACT_ATOMS: atom_id res chain seq x y z
N MET A 1 22.64 -15.55 7.09
CA MET A 1 21.15 -15.55 7.11
C MET A 1 20.69 -16.52 6.04
N ASP A 2 19.73 -17.40 6.32
CA ASP A 2 19.22 -18.39 5.34
C ASP A 2 18.39 -17.66 4.26
N ALA A 3 18.77 -17.82 2.98
CA ALA A 3 18.12 -17.15 1.85
C ALA A 3 16.63 -17.46 1.77
N ARG A 4 16.23 -18.69 2.08
CA ARG A 4 14.83 -19.09 2.12
C ARG A 4 14.05 -18.29 3.16
N LYS A 5 14.56 -18.23 4.40
CA LYS A 5 13.94 -17.47 5.50
C LYS A 5 13.87 -15.97 5.20
N ALA A 6 14.86 -15.43 4.49
CA ALA A 6 14.84 -14.03 4.06
C ALA A 6 13.69 -13.77 3.07
N VAL A 7 13.50 -14.66 2.08
CA VAL A 7 12.40 -14.55 1.12
C VAL A 7 11.03 -14.74 1.80
N GLU A 8 10.89 -15.72 2.70
CA GLU A 8 9.67 -15.92 3.49
C GLU A 8 9.31 -14.66 4.30
N LYS A 9 10.30 -14.05 4.97
CA LYS A 9 10.09 -12.81 5.73
C LYS A 9 9.69 -11.64 4.83
N ALA A 10 10.30 -11.51 3.65
CA ALA A 10 9.95 -10.46 2.70
C ALA A 10 8.54 -10.63 2.14
N ALA A 11 8.12 -11.87 1.87
CA ALA A 11 6.75 -12.18 1.46
C ALA A 11 5.74 -11.78 2.54
N ALA A 12 5.98 -12.21 3.79
CA ALA A 12 5.13 -11.87 4.93
C ALA A 12 5.05 -10.34 5.17
N ALA A 13 6.13 -9.60 4.93
CA ALA A 13 6.13 -8.14 5.04
C ALA A 13 5.22 -7.48 3.99
N VAL A 14 5.19 -8.00 2.75
CA VAL A 14 4.27 -7.52 1.72
C VAL A 14 2.83 -7.83 2.09
N GLU A 15 2.53 -9.05 2.54
CA GLU A 15 1.19 -9.44 2.98
C GLU A 15 0.69 -8.56 4.14
N ALA A 16 1.55 -8.30 5.14
CA ALA A 16 1.24 -7.41 6.25
C ALA A 16 0.96 -5.98 5.78
N ALA A 17 1.76 -5.46 4.84
CA ALA A 17 1.53 -4.13 4.26
C ALA A 17 0.24 -4.06 3.43
N GLU A 18 -0.15 -5.14 2.75
CA GLU A 18 -1.42 -5.24 2.02
C GLU A 18 -2.64 -5.26 2.95
N ALA A 19 -2.55 -6.01 4.04
CA ALA A 19 -3.56 -5.99 5.10
C ALA A 19 -3.71 -4.58 5.69
N GLU A 20 -2.59 -3.89 5.93
CA GLU A 20 -2.58 -2.53 6.47
C GLU A 20 -3.16 -1.49 5.50
N VAL A 21 -2.89 -1.62 4.20
CA VAL A 21 -3.54 -0.79 3.17
C VAL A 21 -5.06 -0.97 3.18
N THR A 22 -5.53 -2.21 3.35
CA THR A 22 -6.96 -2.51 3.41
C THR A 22 -7.58 -1.88 4.66
N ARG A 23 -7.00 -2.14 5.84
CA ARG A 23 -7.46 -1.59 7.12
C ARG A 23 -7.54 -0.06 7.10
N THR A 24 -6.46 0.61 6.70
CA THR A 24 -6.40 2.08 6.68
C THR A 24 -7.30 2.70 5.63
N ARG A 25 -7.55 2.00 4.52
CA ARG A 25 -8.56 2.40 3.53
C ARG A 25 -9.96 2.36 4.14
N ASP A 26 -10.32 1.28 4.81
CA ASP A 26 -11.64 1.12 5.41
C ASP A 26 -11.86 2.16 6.52
N GLU A 27 -10.83 2.41 7.35
CA GLU A 27 -10.86 3.47 8.37
C GLU A 27 -11.04 4.86 7.78
N ARG A 28 -10.33 5.17 6.69
CA ARG A 28 -10.51 6.43 5.96
C ARG A 28 -11.92 6.54 5.42
N ASP A 29 -12.42 5.51 4.76
CA ASP A 29 -13.75 5.53 4.14
C ASP A 29 -14.85 5.68 5.22
N ALA A 30 -14.68 5.04 6.38
CA ALA A 30 -15.53 5.25 7.56
C ALA A 30 -15.45 6.70 8.08
N ALA A 31 -14.26 7.29 8.18
CA ALA A 31 -14.09 8.67 8.62
C ALA A 31 -14.76 9.68 7.67
N LEU A 32 -14.72 9.42 6.35
CA LEU A 32 -15.44 10.23 5.35
C LEU A 32 -16.96 10.18 5.59
N CYS A 33 -17.50 8.99 5.82
CA CYS A 33 -18.92 8.79 6.12
C CYS A 33 -19.33 9.44 7.44
N ASP A 34 -18.54 9.28 8.51
CA ASP A 34 -18.80 9.88 9.83
C ASP A 34 -18.78 11.41 9.77
N ALA A 35 -17.84 12.01 9.01
CA ALA A 35 -17.80 13.45 8.81
C ALA A 35 -19.05 13.96 8.06
N ALA A 36 -19.51 13.21 7.04
CA ALA A 36 -20.73 13.55 6.31
C ALA A 36 -21.98 13.44 7.20
N ALA A 37 -22.09 12.38 8.00
CA ALA A 37 -23.18 12.18 8.96
C ALA A 37 -23.19 13.26 10.05
N SER A 38 -22.03 13.84 10.37
CA SER A 38 -21.89 14.97 11.30
C SER A 38 -22.18 16.33 10.64
N GLY A 39 -22.63 16.36 9.39
CA GLY A 39 -23.02 17.57 8.67
C GLY A 39 -21.86 18.34 8.01
N ALA A 40 -20.64 17.78 7.99
CA ALA A 40 -19.52 18.46 7.35
C ALA A 40 -19.74 18.60 5.82
N PRO A 41 -19.48 19.79 5.23
CA PRO A 41 -19.62 19.97 3.80
C PRO A 41 -18.71 19.03 3.00
N LYS A 42 -19.26 18.33 2.00
CA LYS A 42 -18.52 17.35 1.17
C LYS A 42 -17.24 17.95 0.55
N ALA A 43 -17.26 19.23 0.19
CA ALA A 43 -16.09 19.95 -0.32
C ALA A 43 -14.98 20.14 0.73
N ARG A 44 -15.33 20.30 2.02
CA ARG A 44 -14.35 20.38 3.11
C ARG A 44 -13.79 19.00 3.47
N ILE A 45 -14.63 17.97 3.45
CA ILE A 45 -14.21 16.57 3.61
C ILE A 45 -13.21 16.19 2.51
N ALA A 46 -13.51 16.49 1.25
CA ALA A 46 -12.63 16.21 0.12
C ALA A 46 -11.27 16.92 0.23
N ARG A 47 -11.25 18.19 0.67
CA ARG A 47 -9.99 18.90 0.95
C ARG A 47 -9.20 18.25 2.08
N ALA A 48 -9.85 17.93 3.19
CA ALA A 48 -9.19 17.27 4.33
C ALA A 48 -8.61 15.90 3.96
N ALA A 49 -9.30 15.14 3.11
CA ALA A 49 -8.85 13.85 2.64
C ALA A 49 -7.79 13.92 1.51
N GLU A 50 -7.57 15.11 0.92
CA GLU A 50 -6.83 15.30 -0.34
C GLU A 50 -7.33 14.36 -1.45
N MET A 51 -8.66 14.24 -1.57
CA MET A 51 -9.33 13.37 -2.54
C MET A 51 -10.22 14.18 -3.47
N SER A 52 -10.53 13.63 -4.65
CA SER A 52 -11.48 14.28 -5.54
C SER A 52 -12.88 14.28 -4.93
N ARG A 53 -13.65 15.33 -5.18
CA ARG A 53 -15.02 15.44 -4.67
C ARG A 53 -15.89 14.28 -5.17
N ALA A 54 -15.69 13.84 -6.41
CA ALA A 54 -16.42 12.71 -6.99
C ALA A 54 -16.15 11.40 -6.24
N GLN A 55 -14.88 11.12 -5.89
CA GLN A 55 -14.52 9.94 -5.10
C GLN A 55 -15.18 9.98 -3.71
N VAL A 56 -15.10 11.12 -3.02
CA VAL A 56 -15.70 11.27 -1.69
C VAL A 56 -17.22 11.11 -1.73
N ILE A 57 -17.90 11.68 -2.73
CA ILE A 57 -19.34 11.49 -2.94
C ILE A 57 -19.65 10.00 -3.13
N GLY A 58 -18.96 9.33 -4.04
CA GLY A 58 -19.20 7.92 -4.34
C GLY A 58 -18.95 6.98 -3.15
N ILE A 59 -18.07 7.36 -2.21
CA ILE A 59 -17.85 6.62 -0.96
C ILE A 59 -19.01 6.89 0.02
N ILE A 60 -19.35 8.17 0.24
CA ILE A 60 -20.40 8.56 1.18
C ILE A 60 -21.77 8.01 0.77
N GLU A 61 -22.09 7.98 -0.52
CA GLU A 61 -23.38 7.48 -1.02
C GLU A 61 -23.55 5.97 -0.85
N LYS A 62 -22.43 5.22 -0.77
CA LYS A 62 -22.44 3.76 -0.58
C LYS A 62 -22.29 3.36 0.89
N GLY A 63 -21.81 4.26 1.73
CA GLY A 63 -21.48 4.01 3.13
C GLY A 63 -22.52 4.54 4.10
N ALA A 64 -22.55 3.95 5.30
CA ALA A 64 -23.29 4.49 6.43
C ALA A 64 -22.31 5.11 7.43
N GLY A 65 -22.48 6.40 7.73
CA GLY A 65 -21.71 7.11 8.75
C GLY A 65 -22.48 7.26 10.05
N ARG A 66 -21.75 7.48 11.15
CA ARG A 66 -22.32 7.86 12.44
C ARG A 66 -21.85 9.25 12.80
N ALA A 67 -22.78 10.12 13.21
CA ALA A 67 -22.41 11.44 13.71
C ALA A 67 -21.50 11.30 14.93
N ARG A 68 -20.38 12.04 14.94
CA ARG A 68 -19.41 12.03 16.05
C ARG A 68 -19.11 13.44 16.51
N GLY A 69 -18.95 13.62 17.82
CA GLY A 69 -18.47 14.88 18.40
C GLY A 69 -16.99 15.15 18.10
N GLY A 70 -16.54 16.39 18.35
CA GLY A 70 -15.16 16.83 18.13
C GLY A 70 -14.81 17.12 16.66
N ASP A 71 -13.52 17.31 16.37
CA ASP A 71 -13.07 17.71 15.04
C ASP A 71 -13.09 16.54 14.03
N VAL A 72 -14.20 16.43 13.30
CA VAL A 72 -14.41 15.43 12.25
C VAL A 72 -13.46 15.62 11.06
N LEU A 73 -13.05 16.85 10.74
CA LEU A 73 -12.19 17.10 9.58
C LEU A 73 -10.74 16.73 9.88
N ALA A 74 -10.27 16.97 11.10
CA ALA A 74 -8.96 16.49 11.55
C ALA A 74 -8.88 14.96 11.51
N ARG A 75 -9.94 14.25 11.92
CA ARG A 75 -10.00 12.78 11.80
C ARG A 75 -9.93 12.30 10.36
N VAL A 76 -10.67 12.94 9.45
CA VAL A 76 -10.58 12.65 8.02
C VAL A 76 -9.15 12.85 7.51
N ALA A 77 -8.50 13.98 7.84
CA ALA A 77 -7.13 14.24 7.41
C ALA A 77 -6.14 13.19 7.93
N ASN A 78 -6.23 12.84 9.21
CA ASN A 78 -5.36 11.83 9.83
C ASN A 78 -5.56 10.43 9.20
N SER A 79 -6.81 10.01 9.00
CA SER A 79 -7.12 8.71 8.37
C SER A 79 -6.66 8.66 6.91
N ALA A 80 -6.78 9.76 6.16
CA ALA A 80 -6.29 9.86 4.80
C ALA A 80 -4.77 9.82 4.73
N ALA A 81 -4.08 10.50 5.66
CA ALA A 81 -2.63 10.45 5.79
C ALA A 81 -2.13 9.03 6.11
N ALA A 82 -2.78 8.33 7.06
CA ALA A 82 -2.48 6.93 7.37
C ALA A 82 -2.66 6.01 6.15
N ALA A 83 -3.76 6.16 5.41
CA ALA A 83 -4.00 5.38 4.19
C ALA A 83 -2.96 5.66 3.09
N ARG A 84 -2.44 6.89 2.99
CA ARG A 84 -1.32 7.20 2.08
C ARG A 84 -0.02 6.55 2.55
N ALA A 85 0.31 6.68 3.83
CA ALA A 85 1.50 6.08 4.42
C ALA A 85 1.53 4.56 4.24
N ALA A 86 0.40 3.88 4.47
CA ALA A 86 0.26 2.45 4.24
C ALA A 86 0.52 2.06 2.77
N ARG A 87 0.01 2.84 1.80
CA ARG A 87 0.27 2.61 0.38
C ARG A 87 1.76 2.77 0.03
N SER A 88 2.42 3.79 0.58
CA SER A 88 3.86 3.97 0.41
C SER A 88 4.65 2.81 1.02
N ALA A 89 4.32 2.40 2.25
CA ALA A 89 4.98 1.27 2.92
C ALA A 89 4.80 -0.05 2.15
N ARG A 90 3.60 -0.29 1.58
CA ARG A 90 3.36 -1.43 0.69
C ARG A 90 4.26 -1.37 -0.54
N HIS A 91 4.37 -0.21 -1.18
CA HIS A 91 5.24 -0.05 -2.34
C HIS A 91 6.71 -0.33 -2.00
N GLU A 92 7.19 0.19 -0.87
CA GLU A 92 8.54 -0.07 -0.37
C GLU A 92 8.78 -1.56 -0.07
N ALA A 93 7.81 -2.22 0.58
CA ALA A 93 7.90 -3.65 0.87
C ALA A 93 7.96 -4.51 -0.39
N VAL A 94 7.16 -4.18 -1.42
CA VAL A 94 7.19 -4.86 -2.72
C VAL A 94 8.53 -4.65 -3.41
N THR A 95 9.01 -3.41 -3.46
CA THR A 95 10.32 -3.09 -4.05
C THR A 95 11.45 -3.83 -3.33
N ALA A 96 11.43 -3.86 -1.99
CA ALA A 96 12.43 -4.56 -1.19
C ALA A 96 12.39 -6.08 -1.42
N ARG A 97 11.19 -6.68 -1.48
CA ARG A 97 11.02 -8.10 -1.83
C ARG A 97 11.60 -8.39 -3.22
N ASP A 98 11.23 -7.61 -4.22
CA ASP A 98 11.64 -7.85 -5.60
C ASP A 98 13.16 -7.68 -5.78
N ALA A 99 13.76 -6.70 -5.10
CA ALA A 99 15.21 -6.56 -5.03
C ALA A 99 15.90 -7.76 -4.37
N LEU A 100 15.35 -8.26 -3.26
CA LEU A 100 15.85 -9.46 -2.59
C LEU A 100 15.76 -10.70 -3.51
N LEU A 101 14.65 -10.87 -4.23
CA LEU A 101 14.47 -11.99 -5.16
C LEU A 101 15.52 -11.98 -6.27
N VAL A 102 15.85 -10.82 -6.82
CA VAL A 102 16.94 -10.68 -7.80
C VAL A 102 18.28 -11.04 -7.16
N GLN A 103 18.58 -10.51 -5.98
CA GLN A 103 19.85 -10.78 -5.28
C GLN A 103 20.07 -12.26 -4.97
N VAL A 104 19.07 -12.97 -4.42
CA VAL A 104 19.23 -14.40 -4.08
C VAL A 104 19.34 -15.29 -5.32
N ALA A 105 18.70 -14.88 -6.43
CA ALA A 105 18.80 -15.58 -7.72
C ALA A 105 20.18 -15.35 -8.37
N ASP A 106 20.68 -14.11 -8.37
CA ASP A 106 21.99 -13.75 -8.93
C ASP A 106 23.14 -14.38 -8.12
N ALA A 107 23.00 -14.42 -6.79
CA ALA A 107 23.93 -15.11 -5.90
C ALA A 107 23.84 -16.64 -5.99
N LYS A 108 22.93 -17.20 -6.81
CA LYS A 108 22.67 -18.64 -6.97
C LYS A 108 22.36 -19.35 -5.64
N GLN A 109 21.86 -18.62 -4.65
CA GLN A 109 21.45 -19.19 -3.36
C GLN A 109 20.11 -19.93 -3.49
N LEU A 110 19.23 -19.43 -4.36
CA LEU A 110 17.97 -20.06 -4.74
C LEU A 110 17.81 -19.95 -6.26
N THR A 111 17.11 -20.90 -6.86
CA THR A 111 16.68 -20.72 -8.26
C THR A 111 15.60 -19.63 -8.35
N ALA A 112 15.52 -18.92 -9.47
CA ALA A 112 14.47 -17.90 -9.67
C ALA A 112 13.05 -18.48 -9.49
N ALA A 113 12.83 -19.71 -9.97
CA ALA A 113 11.55 -20.40 -9.80
C ALA A 113 11.23 -20.73 -8.34
N GLU A 114 12.24 -21.13 -7.56
CA GLU A 114 12.08 -21.43 -6.14
C GLU A 114 11.85 -20.16 -5.31
N ALA A 115 12.65 -19.12 -5.54
CA ALA A 115 12.49 -17.83 -4.88
C ALA A 115 11.09 -17.23 -5.17
N ALA A 116 10.65 -17.25 -6.43
CA ALA A 116 9.32 -16.78 -6.83
C ALA A 116 8.20 -17.59 -6.15
N ARG A 117 8.35 -18.92 -6.06
CA ARG A 117 7.39 -19.81 -5.39
C ARG A 117 7.27 -19.49 -3.90
N ILE A 118 8.39 -19.31 -3.20
CA ILE A 118 8.40 -18.96 -1.77
C ILE A 118 7.72 -17.61 -1.54
N ALA A 119 7.98 -16.63 -2.42
CA ALA A 119 7.40 -15.31 -2.30
C ALA A 119 5.95 -15.18 -2.80
N GLY A 120 5.36 -16.28 -3.32
CA GLY A 120 4.00 -16.27 -3.86
C GLY A 120 3.82 -15.42 -5.11
N VAL A 121 4.87 -15.22 -5.91
CA VAL A 121 4.84 -14.37 -7.12
C VAL A 121 5.08 -15.15 -8.41
N PRO A 122 4.63 -14.64 -9.56
CA PRO A 122 5.00 -15.20 -10.86
C PRO A 122 6.53 -15.15 -11.08
N PRO A 123 7.13 -16.16 -11.75
CA PRO A 123 8.57 -16.15 -12.07
C PRO A 123 9.01 -14.95 -12.91
N SER A 124 8.10 -14.37 -13.71
CA SER A 124 8.35 -13.16 -14.50
C SER A 124 8.68 -11.94 -13.65
N THR A 125 8.24 -11.89 -12.39
CA THR A 125 8.53 -10.78 -11.46
C THR A 125 10.03 -10.54 -11.31
N ILE A 126 10.84 -11.59 -11.21
CA ILE A 126 12.29 -11.48 -11.04
C ILE A 126 12.94 -10.92 -12.30
N SER A 127 12.53 -11.41 -13.48
CA SER A 127 13.02 -10.89 -14.77
C SER A 127 12.65 -9.42 -14.98
N ASN A 128 11.42 -9.03 -14.64
CA ASN A 128 10.95 -7.65 -14.71
C ASN A 128 11.71 -6.75 -13.74
N ALA A 129 11.88 -7.18 -12.49
CA ALA A 129 12.63 -6.44 -11.48
C ALA A 129 14.09 -6.21 -11.92
N ARG A 130 14.74 -7.23 -12.50
CA ARG A 130 16.09 -7.10 -13.05
C ARG A 130 16.13 -6.10 -14.23
N ALA A 131 15.13 -6.12 -15.11
CA ALA A 131 15.03 -5.14 -16.19
C ALA A 131 14.90 -3.70 -15.65
N HIS A 132 14.04 -3.48 -14.66
CA HIS A 132 13.91 -2.18 -14.00
C HIS A 132 15.20 -1.69 -13.33
N GLN A 133 15.95 -2.58 -12.66
CA GLN A 133 17.24 -2.22 -12.05
C GLN A 133 18.28 -1.79 -13.09
N ARG A 134 18.33 -2.44 -14.26
CA ARG A 134 19.24 -2.04 -15.36
C ARG A 134 18.89 -0.67 -15.92
N THR A 135 17.62 -0.44 -16.23
CA THR A 135 17.16 0.87 -16.74
C THR A 135 17.42 2.00 -15.73
N ALA A 136 17.24 1.73 -14.44
CA ALA A 136 17.55 2.69 -13.38
C ALA A 136 19.06 3.01 -13.28
N ALA A 137 19.92 2.00 -13.44
CA ALA A 137 21.38 2.21 -13.45
C ALA A 137 21.86 2.97 -14.70
N GLU A 138 21.29 2.69 -15.86
CA GLU A 138 21.58 3.37 -17.13
C GLU A 138 21.14 4.84 -17.12
N SER A 139 20.08 5.18 -16.38
CA SER A 139 19.59 6.56 -16.26
C SER A 139 20.37 7.40 -15.23
N ALA A 140 21.23 6.77 -14.43
CA ALA A 140 21.98 7.39 -13.34
C ALA A 140 23.48 7.60 -13.64
N GLY A 141 23.96 7.09 -14.78
CA GLY A 141 25.32 7.29 -15.29
C GLY A 141 25.36 8.29 -16.43
#